data_AF-A0A2G8L3R9-F1
#
_entry.id   AF-A0A2G8L3R9-F1
#
_cell.length_a   1.000
_cell.length_b   1.000
_cell.length_c   1.000
_cell.angle_alpha   90.00
_cell.angle_beta   90.00
_cell.angle_gamma   90.00
#
_symmetry.space_group_name_H-M   'P 1'
#
loop_
_entity.id
_entity.type
_entity.pdbx_description
1 polymer ?
#
loop_
_entity_poly.entity_id
_entity_poly.type
_entity_poly.pdbx_seq_one_letter_code
_entity_poly.pdbx_strand_id
1 'polypeptide(L)'
;MSKSVSNVPLGCPHIKWEAQVVIKYVPYVKDSKRAMDEYTSEIMMGGTNTISMHNTCEDSLLASPIILDLIILTEICQRISFRTASQSEYQSFHPVLSILSYLCKAPLVPPGTPVINALFKQRACIENIFRACLGLAPINHMMLEHKFKLPASRTNPHEENTTEPVTKKQRMFNGKEHSALPTHPNGNGVRANGHATQR
;
A
#
# COMPACT_ATOMS: atom_id res chain seq x y z
N MET A 1 -22.03 -1.66 -19.61
CA MET A 1 -20.72 -1.85 -18.94
C MET A 1 -20.53 -3.32 -18.68
N SER A 2 -19.60 -3.98 -19.38
CA SER A 2 -19.24 -5.37 -19.11
C SER A 2 -18.55 -5.42 -17.74
N LYS A 3 -19.19 -6.03 -16.74
CA LYS A 3 -18.61 -6.22 -15.41
C LYS A 3 -17.76 -7.50 -15.46
N SER A 4 -16.47 -7.36 -15.79
CA SER A 4 -15.52 -8.48 -15.67
C SER A 4 -15.26 -8.76 -14.19
N VAL A 5 -15.70 -9.92 -13.69
CA VAL A 5 -15.43 -10.37 -12.32
C VAL A 5 -14.01 -10.95 -12.31
N SER A 6 -13.12 -10.39 -11.50
CA SER A 6 -11.72 -10.84 -11.43
C SER A 6 -11.53 -12.18 -10.72
N ASN A 7 -12.55 -12.65 -10.00
CA ASN A 7 -12.49 -13.90 -9.25
C ASN A 7 -13.80 -14.67 -9.46
N VAL A 8 -13.79 -15.62 -10.40
CA VAL A 8 -14.91 -16.55 -10.62
C VAL A 8 -14.44 -17.90 -10.09
N PRO A 9 -15.01 -18.40 -8.98
CA PRO A 9 -14.72 -19.75 -8.51
C PRO A 9 -15.04 -20.77 -9.61
N LEU A 10 -14.16 -21.76 -9.77
CA LEU A 10 -14.37 -22.87 -10.70
C LEU A 10 -15.72 -23.54 -10.41
N GLY A 11 -16.61 -23.57 -11.40
CA GLY A 11 -17.92 -24.22 -11.30
C GLY A 11 -19.13 -23.33 -10.98
N CYS A 12 -18.94 -22.03 -10.74
CA CYS A 12 -20.06 -21.08 -10.59
C CYS A 12 -20.29 -20.29 -11.90
N PRO A 13 -21.30 -20.66 -12.71
CA PRO A 13 -21.66 -19.86 -13.88
C PRO A 13 -22.31 -18.55 -13.42
N HIS A 14 -21.69 -17.43 -13.77
CA HIS A 14 -22.22 -16.06 -13.66
C HIS A 14 -22.67 -15.62 -12.25
N ILE A 15 -21.69 -15.18 -11.44
CA ILE A 15 -22.01 -14.41 -10.23
C ILE A 15 -22.56 -13.03 -10.66
N LYS A 16 -23.85 -12.82 -10.41
CA LYS A 16 -24.54 -11.56 -10.65
C LYS A 16 -24.77 -10.87 -9.32
N TRP A 17 -24.23 -9.66 -9.18
CA TRP A 17 -24.45 -8.81 -8.00
C TRP A 17 -25.58 -7.84 -8.26
N GLU A 18 -26.47 -7.70 -7.29
CA GLU A 18 -27.48 -6.64 -7.28
C GLU A 18 -26.87 -5.36 -6.74
N ALA A 19 -27.12 -4.24 -7.41
CA ALA A 19 -26.63 -2.93 -7.00
C ALA A 19 -27.69 -1.88 -7.36
N GLN A 20 -28.18 -1.17 -6.36
CA GLN A 20 -29.12 -0.07 -6.52
C GLN A 20 -28.44 1.23 -6.08
N VAL A 21 -28.52 2.25 -6.92
CA VAL A 21 -28.01 3.59 -6.61
C VAL A 21 -29.19 4.55 -6.63
N VAL A 22 -29.42 5.23 -5.51
CA VAL A 22 -30.52 6.18 -5.34
C VAL A 22 -29.95 7.55 -5.02
N ILE A 23 -30.33 8.56 -5.80
CA ILE A 23 -29.98 9.96 -5.57
C ILE A 23 -31.28 10.72 -5.35
N LYS A 24 -31.48 11.25 -4.14
CA LYS A 24 -32.62 12.09 -3.80
C LYS A 24 -32.16 13.52 -3.57
N TYR A 25 -32.90 14.48 -4.10
CA TYR A 25 -32.69 15.89 -3.82
C TYR A 25 -33.42 16.27 -2.54
N VAL A 26 -32.67 16.79 -1.56
CA VAL A 26 -33.19 17.23 -0.26
C VAL A 26 -32.65 18.65 -0.02
N PRO A 27 -33.47 19.70 -0.22
CA PRO A 27 -32.98 21.09 -0.18
C PRO A 27 -32.31 21.49 1.13
N TYR A 28 -32.76 20.93 2.25
CA TYR A 28 -32.27 21.27 3.59
C TYR A 28 -30.78 20.99 3.78
N VAL A 29 -30.25 19.92 3.18
CA VAL A 29 -28.86 19.49 3.41
C VAL A 29 -27.83 20.29 2.60
N LYS A 30 -28.27 21.09 1.60
CA LYS A 30 -27.39 21.92 0.75
C LYS A 30 -26.19 21.11 0.20
N ASP A 31 -24.94 21.57 0.41
CA ASP A 31 -23.70 20.90 -0.05
C ASP A 31 -23.32 19.68 0.80
N SER A 32 -23.95 19.51 1.97
CA SER A 32 -23.72 18.42 2.92
C SER A 32 -24.39 17.14 2.44
N LYS A 33 -23.76 16.47 1.47
CA LYS A 33 -24.19 15.19 0.92
C LYS A 33 -24.22 14.13 2.02
N ARG A 34 -25.35 13.41 2.08
CA ARG A 34 -25.51 12.19 2.89
C ARG A 34 -25.48 10.98 1.97
N ALA A 35 -24.50 10.10 2.18
CA ALA A 35 -24.39 8.82 1.53
C ALA A 35 -24.69 7.71 2.55
N MET A 36 -25.55 6.79 2.16
CA MET A 36 -25.88 5.59 2.93
C MET A 36 -25.67 4.40 2.01
N ASP A 37 -24.75 3.53 2.38
CA ASP A 37 -24.41 2.35 1.62
C ASP A 37 -24.60 1.10 2.49
N GLU A 38 -25.20 0.06 1.92
CA GLU A 38 -25.34 -1.24 2.57
C GLU A 38 -24.72 -2.31 1.66
N TYR A 39 -23.83 -3.12 2.22
CA TYR A 39 -23.17 -4.21 1.54
C TYR A 39 -23.52 -5.51 2.24
N THR A 40 -24.27 -6.38 1.57
CA THR A 40 -24.56 -7.74 2.05
C THR A 40 -23.78 -8.75 1.22
N SER A 41 -23.03 -9.62 1.91
CA SER A 41 -22.22 -10.68 1.32
C SER A 41 -22.53 -12.03 1.97
N GLU A 42 -22.54 -13.09 1.18
CA GLU A 42 -22.59 -14.46 1.70
C GLU A 42 -21.20 -14.91 2.12
N ILE A 43 -21.12 -15.51 3.31
CA ILE A 43 -19.90 -16.10 3.87
C ILE A 43 -20.08 -17.62 4.02
N MET A 44 -19.06 -18.28 4.55
CA MET A 44 -19.04 -19.74 4.68
C MET A 44 -20.29 -20.28 5.40
N MET A 45 -20.72 -21.50 5.02
CA MET A 45 -21.85 -22.20 5.62
C MET A 45 -23.19 -21.45 5.51
N GLY A 46 -23.38 -20.63 4.47
CA GLY A 46 -24.62 -19.88 4.27
C GLY A 46 -24.82 -18.73 5.26
N GLY A 47 -23.77 -18.31 5.97
CA GLY A 47 -23.82 -17.11 6.79
C GLY A 47 -23.91 -15.86 5.92
N THR A 48 -24.43 -14.77 6.49
CA THR A 48 -24.51 -13.46 5.83
C THR A 48 -23.74 -12.41 6.62
N ASN A 49 -22.93 -11.61 5.94
CA ASN A 49 -22.26 -10.45 6.50
C ASN A 49 -22.88 -9.18 5.89
N THR A 50 -23.33 -8.26 6.72
CA THR A 50 -23.89 -6.97 6.29
C THR A 50 -23.09 -5.83 6.90
N ILE A 51 -22.65 -4.90 6.04
CA ILE A 51 -21.93 -3.68 6.43
C ILE A 51 -22.79 -2.48 6.02
N SER A 52 -23.16 -1.64 6.99
CA SER A 52 -23.86 -0.37 6.75
C SER A 52 -22.91 0.80 6.99
N MET A 53 -22.81 1.71 6.03
CA MET A 53 -21.95 2.88 6.09
C MET A 53 -22.78 4.15 5.86
N HIS A 54 -22.59 5.13 6.74
CA HIS A 54 -23.18 6.46 6.60
C HIS A 54 -22.07 7.50 6.54
N ASN A 55 -21.95 8.16 5.39
CA ASN A 55 -20.99 9.23 5.18
C ASN A 55 -21.72 10.57 5.04
N THR A 56 -21.25 11.56 5.80
CA THR A 56 -21.61 12.97 5.60
C THR A 56 -20.40 13.67 5.03
N CYS A 57 -20.56 14.27 3.86
CA CYS A 57 -19.49 14.98 3.19
C CYS A 57 -20.02 16.30 2.61
N GLU A 58 -19.21 17.34 2.69
CA GLU A 58 -19.40 18.52 1.85
C GLU A 58 -18.83 18.18 0.47
N ASP A 59 -19.70 18.06 -0.53
CA ASP A 59 -19.32 17.53 -1.86
C ASP A 59 -18.31 18.47 -2.53
N SER A 60 -18.50 19.79 -2.38
CA SER A 60 -17.59 20.80 -2.94
C SER A 60 -16.18 20.71 -2.33
N LEU A 61 -16.07 20.42 -1.03
CA LEU A 61 -14.77 20.28 -0.35
C LEU A 61 -14.05 18.99 -0.77
N LEU A 62 -14.79 17.91 -1.08
CA LEU A 62 -14.19 16.69 -1.62
C LEU A 62 -13.80 16.85 -3.10
N ALA A 63 -14.58 17.58 -3.90
CA ALA A 63 -14.33 17.76 -5.32
C ALA A 63 -13.13 18.67 -5.62
N SER A 64 -12.95 19.74 -4.85
CA SER A 64 -11.89 20.73 -5.06
C SER A 64 -10.47 20.13 -5.15
N PRO A 65 -9.99 19.31 -4.20
CA PRO A 65 -8.66 18.69 -4.30
C PRO A 65 -8.55 17.68 -5.43
N ILE A 66 -9.62 16.95 -5.76
CA ILE A 66 -9.63 15.98 -6.88
C ILE A 66 -9.40 16.71 -8.22
N ILE A 67 -10.02 17.89 -8.40
CA ILE A 67 -9.82 18.72 -9.59
C ILE A 67 -8.38 19.22 -9.68
N LEU A 68 -7.80 19.66 -8.56
CA LEU A 68 -6.40 20.07 -8.52
C LEU A 68 -5.45 18.93 -8.91
N ASP A 69 -5.66 17.74 -8.33
CA ASP A 69 -4.85 16.56 -8.63
C ASP A 69 -4.98 16.14 -10.10
N LEU A 70 -6.18 16.27 -10.70
CA LEU A 70 -6.38 15.99 -12.12
C LEU A 70 -5.53 16.89 -13.01
N ILE A 71 -5.49 18.19 -12.72
CA ILE A 71 -4.71 19.16 -13.50
C ILE A 71 -3.21 18.89 -13.31
N ILE A 72 -2.76 18.70 -12.07
CA ILE A 72 -1.35 18.45 -11.75
C ILE A 72 -0.85 17.16 -12.40
N LEU A 73 -1.59 16.05 -12.27
CA LEU A 73 -1.20 14.79 -12.89
C LEU A 73 -1.22 14.86 -14.41
N THR A 74 -2.17 15.57 -15.01
CA THR A 74 -2.22 15.77 -16.46
C THR A 74 -0.98 16.51 -16.95
N GLU A 75 -0.60 17.58 -16.26
CA GLU A 75 0.58 18.39 -16.58
C GLU A 75 1.87 17.57 -16.48
N ILE A 76 2.04 16.80 -15.41
CA ILE A 76 3.19 15.89 -15.24
C ILE A 76 3.24 14.85 -16.35
N CYS A 77 2.10 14.24 -16.70
CA CYS A 77 2.04 13.25 -17.78
C CYS A 77 2.44 13.85 -19.13
N GLN A 78 2.14 15.12 -19.40
CA GLN A 78 2.57 15.79 -20.63
C GLN A 78 4.09 16.00 -20.72
N ARG A 79 4.77 16.13 -19.57
CA ARG A 79 6.24 16.27 -19.51
C ARG A 79 6.99 14.95 -19.61
N ILE A 80 6.34 13.84 -19.25
CA ILE A 80 6.96 12.51 -19.29
C ILE A 80 6.95 11.99 -20.72
N SER A 81 8.12 11.52 -21.17
CA SER A 81 8.28 10.78 -22.42
C SER A 81 9.07 9.51 -22.17
N PHE A 82 8.76 8.45 -22.91
CA PHE A 82 9.39 7.15 -22.77
C PHE A 82 9.70 6.55 -24.14
N ARG A 83 10.65 5.63 -24.18
CA ARG A 83 11.00 4.87 -25.38
C ARG A 83 11.17 3.41 -25.00
N THR A 84 10.75 2.53 -25.91
CA THR A 84 11.06 1.11 -25.79
C THR A 84 12.49 0.87 -26.27
N ALA A 85 13.17 -0.17 -25.79
CA ALA A 85 14.53 -0.51 -26.24
C ALA A 85 14.63 -0.71 -27.77
N SER A 86 13.54 -1.09 -28.42
CA SER A 86 13.43 -1.27 -29.86
C SER A 86 13.17 0.03 -30.65
N GLN A 87 12.89 1.15 -29.98
CA GLN A 87 12.52 2.42 -30.62
C GLN A 87 13.61 3.48 -30.41
N SER A 88 13.90 4.24 -31.47
CA SER A 88 14.87 5.33 -31.46
C SER A 88 14.30 6.63 -30.88
N GLU A 89 13.01 6.88 -31.09
CA GLU A 89 12.34 8.12 -30.70
C GLU A 89 11.56 7.98 -29.39
N TYR A 90 11.50 9.08 -28.64
CA TYR A 90 10.67 9.19 -27.45
C TYR A 90 9.22 9.42 -27.84
N GLN A 91 8.31 8.74 -27.13
CA GLN A 91 6.88 8.88 -27.29
C GLN A 91 6.26 9.41 -26.00
N SER A 92 5.19 10.18 -26.15
CA SER A 92 4.34 10.62 -25.05
C SER A 92 3.28 9.56 -24.73
N PHE A 93 2.53 9.79 -23.66
CA PHE A 93 1.39 8.93 -23.34
C PHE A 93 0.31 8.94 -24.42
N HIS A 94 -0.48 7.88 -24.46
CA HIS A 94 -1.69 7.80 -25.27
C HIS A 94 -2.65 8.96 -24.90
N PRO A 95 -3.36 9.58 -25.85
CA PRO A 95 -4.25 10.74 -25.59
C PRO A 95 -5.31 10.47 -24.51
N VAL A 96 -5.77 9.22 -24.42
CA VAL A 96 -6.59 8.74 -23.29
C VAL A 96 -5.66 8.36 -22.13
N LEU A 97 -5.49 9.28 -21.18
CA LEU A 97 -4.65 9.11 -19.99
C LEU A 97 -5.32 8.21 -18.94
N SER A 98 -5.12 6.90 -19.05
CA SER A 98 -5.66 5.92 -18.08
C SER A 98 -5.10 6.08 -16.66
N ILE A 99 -3.99 6.81 -16.50
CA ILE A 99 -3.40 7.13 -15.18
C ILE A 99 -4.36 7.95 -14.31
N LEU A 100 -5.17 8.81 -14.94
CA LEU A 100 -6.14 9.67 -14.26
C LEU A 100 -7.34 8.88 -13.71
N SER A 101 -7.44 7.58 -13.97
CA SER A 101 -8.54 6.73 -13.52
C SER A 101 -8.73 6.72 -12.00
N TYR A 102 -7.68 7.01 -11.23
CA TYR A 102 -7.74 7.14 -9.78
C TYR A 102 -8.72 8.23 -9.31
N LEU A 103 -8.89 9.30 -10.10
CA LEU A 103 -9.68 10.49 -9.76
C LEU A 103 -11.06 10.50 -10.44
N CYS A 104 -11.34 9.51 -11.30
CA CYS A 104 -12.55 9.45 -12.12
C CYS A 104 -13.42 8.27 -11.73
N LYS A 105 -14.72 8.52 -11.50
CA LYS A 105 -15.70 7.47 -11.18
C LYS A 105 -15.93 6.47 -12.33
N ALA A 106 -15.85 6.95 -13.57
CA ALA A 106 -16.02 6.15 -14.79
C ALA A 106 -14.86 6.48 -15.75
N PRO A 107 -13.69 5.86 -15.57
CA PRO A 107 -12.51 6.19 -16.36
C PRO A 107 -12.66 5.75 -17.81
N LEU A 108 -12.20 6.61 -18.72
CA LEU A 108 -12.02 6.25 -20.12
C LEU A 108 -10.67 5.56 -20.29
N VAL A 109 -10.64 4.46 -21.02
CA VAL A 109 -9.43 3.68 -21.28
C VAL A 109 -9.24 3.49 -22.79
N PRO A 110 -8.00 3.29 -23.26
CA PRO A 110 -7.73 3.00 -24.67
C PRO A 110 -8.52 1.78 -25.18
N PRO A 111 -8.84 1.73 -26.48
CA PRO A 111 -9.59 0.62 -27.06
C PRO A 111 -8.83 -0.70 -26.86
N GLY A 112 -9.56 -1.75 -26.48
CA GLY A 112 -8.99 -3.09 -26.23
C GLY A 112 -8.34 -3.26 -24.84
N THR A 113 -8.32 -2.23 -24.00
CA THR A 113 -7.79 -2.34 -22.62
C THR A 113 -8.91 -2.52 -21.59
N PRO A 114 -8.70 -3.29 -20.51
CA PRO A 114 -9.69 -3.47 -19.46
C PRO A 114 -9.80 -2.24 -18.56
N VAL A 115 -11.02 -1.93 -18.11
CA VAL A 115 -11.25 -0.89 -17.10
C VAL A 115 -10.95 -1.44 -15.70
N ILE A 116 -10.01 -0.82 -15.00
CA ILE A 116 -9.66 -1.15 -13.62
C ILE A 116 -10.25 -0.09 -12.70
N ASN A 117 -11.22 -0.45 -11.85
CA ASN A 117 -11.86 0.45 -10.88
C ASN A 117 -11.39 0.25 -9.43
N ALA A 118 -10.41 -0.62 -9.20
CA ALA A 118 -9.86 -0.84 -7.87
C ALA A 118 -8.92 0.30 -7.48
N LEU A 119 -9.38 1.18 -6.57
CA LEU A 119 -8.69 2.41 -6.18
C LEU A 119 -7.21 2.18 -5.80
N PHE A 120 -6.93 1.17 -4.98
CA PHE A 120 -5.55 0.87 -4.57
C PHE A 120 -4.65 0.40 -5.72
N LYS A 121 -5.21 -0.32 -6.70
CA LYS A 121 -4.45 -0.73 -7.89
C LYS A 121 -4.13 0.47 -8.78
N GLN A 122 -5.08 1.39 -8.91
CA GLN A 122 -4.87 2.65 -9.64
C GLN A 122 -3.81 3.51 -8.94
N ARG A 123 -3.86 3.64 -7.60
CA ARG A 123 -2.82 4.34 -6.82
C ARG A 123 -1.43 3.70 -7.00
N ALA A 124 -1.35 2.38 -6.88
CA ALA A 124 -0.09 1.65 -7.06
C ALA A 124 0.49 1.82 -8.47
N CYS A 125 -0.36 1.96 -9.49
CA CYS A 125 0.07 2.27 -10.85
C CYS A 125 0.77 3.64 -10.93
N ILE A 126 0.16 4.69 -10.38
CA ILE A 126 0.75 6.04 -10.32
C ILE A 126 2.09 6.01 -9.57
N GLU A 127 2.11 5.39 -8.40
CA GLU A 127 3.31 5.27 -7.57
C GLU A 127 4.45 4.57 -8.32
N ASN A 128 4.16 3.46 -9.01
CA ASN A 128 5.18 2.72 -9.75
C ASN A 128 5.68 3.48 -11.00
N ILE A 129 4.84 4.30 -11.65
CA ILE A 129 5.27 5.16 -12.75
C ILE A 129 6.28 6.20 -12.25
N PHE A 130 5.97 6.90 -11.15
CA PHE A 130 6.91 7.89 -10.60
C PHE A 130 8.19 7.27 -10.05
N ARG A 131 8.11 6.07 -9.48
CA ARG A 131 9.30 5.31 -9.09
C ARG A 131 10.18 4.96 -10.30
N ALA A 132 9.56 4.55 -11.41
CA ALA A 132 10.30 4.29 -12.65
C ALA A 132 10.99 5.56 -13.18
N CYS A 133 10.37 6.74 -13.08
CA CYS A 133 11.01 8.01 -13.42
C CYS A 133 12.26 8.31 -12.57
N LEU A 134 12.33 7.76 -11.35
CA LEU A 134 13.49 7.88 -10.45
C LEU A 134 14.48 6.70 -10.58
N GLY A 135 14.26 5.77 -11.51
CA GLY A 135 15.08 4.56 -11.65
C GLY A 135 14.90 3.54 -10.53
N LEU A 136 13.83 3.64 -9.74
CA LEU A 136 13.52 2.72 -8.65
C LEU A 136 12.65 1.57 -9.13
N ALA A 137 12.89 0.38 -8.59
CA ALA A 137 12.06 -0.80 -8.88
C ALA A 137 10.61 -0.62 -8.35
N PRO A 138 9.60 -1.24 -8.99
CA PRO A 138 8.23 -1.24 -8.50
C PRO A 138 8.07 -1.84 -7.10
N ILE A 139 7.09 -1.36 -6.34
CA ILE A 139 6.79 -1.93 -5.01
C ILE A 139 6.00 -3.22 -5.19
N ASN A 140 6.54 -4.31 -4.64
CA ASN A 140 5.98 -5.67 -4.76
C ASN A 140 5.54 -6.28 -3.42
N HIS A 141 5.74 -5.57 -2.30
CA HIS A 141 5.35 -5.98 -0.93
C HIS A 141 5.78 -7.41 -0.51
N MET A 142 6.78 -8.02 -1.16
CA MET A 142 7.14 -9.41 -0.89
C MET A 142 7.97 -9.58 0.39
N MET A 143 8.81 -8.60 0.75
CA MET A 143 9.70 -8.59 1.93
C MET A 143 10.42 -9.95 2.16
N LEU A 144 10.97 -10.54 1.10
CA LEU A 144 11.53 -11.90 1.11
C LEU A 144 12.76 -12.01 2.01
N GLU A 145 13.50 -10.93 2.17
CA GLU A 145 14.64 -10.79 3.07
C GLU A 145 14.31 -11.12 4.55
N HIS A 146 13.04 -10.97 4.95
CA HIS A 146 12.55 -11.36 6.27
C HIS A 146 11.87 -12.73 6.30
N LYS A 147 11.59 -13.31 5.12
CA LYS A 147 10.88 -14.60 4.98
C LYS A 147 11.83 -15.75 4.67
N PHE A 148 13.10 -15.45 4.35
CA PHE A 148 14.16 -16.44 4.16
C PHE A 148 15.30 -16.20 5.14
N LYS A 149 15.91 -17.27 5.66
CA LYS A 149 17.19 -17.15 6.36
C LYS A 149 18.26 -16.82 5.33
N LEU A 150 18.57 -15.55 5.16
CA LEU A 150 19.75 -15.14 4.40
C LEU A 150 20.96 -15.89 4.98
N PRO A 151 21.74 -16.63 4.19
CA PRO A 151 23.06 -17.03 4.66
C PRO A 151 23.79 -15.75 5.03
N ALA A 152 24.32 -15.68 6.24
CA ALA A 152 25.08 -14.52 6.72
C ALA A 152 26.04 -14.11 5.60
N SER A 153 25.89 -12.87 5.12
CA SER A 153 26.73 -12.29 4.08
C SER A 153 28.17 -12.66 4.38
N ARG A 154 28.82 -13.39 3.47
CA ARG A 154 30.27 -13.57 3.48
C ARG A 154 30.86 -12.17 3.30
N THR A 155 31.23 -11.52 4.40
CA THR A 155 32.19 -10.43 4.36
C THR A 155 33.51 -11.07 3.93
N ASN A 156 33.87 -10.94 2.66
CA ASN A 156 35.25 -11.19 2.22
C ASN A 156 36.06 -9.94 2.63
N PRO A 157 37.04 -10.04 3.56
CA PRO A 157 37.95 -8.94 3.84
C PRO A 157 39.21 -9.11 2.99
N HIS A 158 39.32 -8.32 1.94
CA HIS A 158 40.53 -8.03 1.17
C HIS A 158 40.27 -6.63 0.57
N GLU A 159 40.99 -5.55 0.81
CA GLU A 159 42.32 -5.26 1.34
C GLU A 159 42.28 -3.85 1.97
N GLU A 160 42.99 -3.60 3.07
CA GLU A 160 43.90 -2.44 3.26
C GLU A 160 44.54 -2.42 4.66
N ASN A 161 45.84 -2.73 4.68
CA ASN A 161 46.94 -2.09 5.40
C ASN A 161 46.77 -1.63 6.87
N THR A 162 47.49 -2.37 7.73
CA THR A 162 48.39 -1.88 8.80
C THR A 162 47.88 -0.82 9.79
N THR A 163 47.48 -1.26 10.99
CA THR A 163 47.99 -0.78 12.31
C THR A 163 47.20 -1.45 13.45
N GLU A 164 47.87 -2.16 14.35
CA GLU A 164 47.32 -2.67 15.64
C GLU A 164 47.32 -1.56 16.74
N PRO A 165 46.78 -1.74 17.98
CA PRO A 165 46.04 -2.86 18.62
C PRO A 165 44.78 -2.44 19.45
N VAL A 166 44.05 -3.40 20.06
CA VAL A 166 43.85 -3.56 21.54
C VAL A 166 42.70 -4.51 21.88
N THR A 167 43.06 -5.47 22.71
CA THR A 167 42.36 -6.62 23.32
C THR A 167 41.14 -6.26 24.17
N LYS A 168 40.09 -7.11 24.15
CA LYS A 168 39.44 -7.63 25.37
C LYS A 168 38.70 -8.95 25.12
N LYS A 169 39.16 -9.97 25.86
CA LYS A 169 38.70 -11.36 25.93
C LYS A 169 37.22 -11.48 26.29
N GLN A 170 36.51 -12.42 25.67
CA GLN A 170 35.37 -13.09 26.30
C GLN A 170 35.59 -14.61 26.26
N ARG A 171 35.82 -15.18 27.45
CA ARG A 171 36.09 -16.59 27.68
C ARG A 171 34.79 -17.40 27.49
N MET A 172 34.87 -18.42 26.64
CA MET A 172 33.93 -19.54 26.59
C MET A 172 34.20 -20.48 27.77
N PHE A 173 33.16 -20.92 28.48
CA PHE A 173 33.23 -22.08 29.37
C PHE A 173 32.15 -23.08 28.96
N ASN A 174 32.60 -24.30 28.71
CA ASN A 174 31.85 -25.44 28.21
C ASN A 174 31.59 -26.38 29.41
N GLY A 175 30.41 -26.96 29.56
CA GLY A 175 30.17 -27.93 30.63
C GLY A 175 28.74 -28.41 30.76
N LYS A 176 28.57 -29.73 30.65
CA LYS A 176 27.34 -30.53 30.64
C LYS A 176 26.58 -30.57 31.99
N GLU A 177 25.28 -30.84 31.84
CA GLU A 177 24.45 -31.78 32.63
C GLU A 177 23.78 -31.40 33.97
N HIS A 178 22.51 -31.86 34.05
CA HIS A 178 21.69 -32.25 35.20
C HIS A 178 20.97 -31.22 36.11
N SER A 179 19.62 -31.30 36.01
CA SER A 179 18.59 -31.28 37.08
C SER A 179 18.29 -30.00 37.90
N ALA A 180 16.97 -29.87 38.18
CA ALA A 180 16.29 -29.13 39.26
C ALA A 180 15.74 -27.72 38.96
N LEU A 181 14.39 -27.64 38.94
CA LEU A 181 13.56 -26.47 39.33
C LEU A 181 13.74 -26.18 40.84
N PRO A 182 13.16 -25.10 41.43
CA PRO A 182 12.81 -23.74 40.97
C PRO A 182 13.35 -22.68 41.96
N THR A 183 13.05 -21.38 41.77
CA THR A 183 12.57 -20.39 42.80
C THR A 183 12.88 -18.93 42.44
N HIS A 184 11.82 -18.12 42.36
CA HIS A 184 11.84 -16.66 42.62
C HIS A 184 12.10 -16.41 44.12
N PRO A 185 12.55 -15.22 44.62
CA PRO A 185 12.05 -13.91 44.19
C PRO A 185 13.02 -12.71 44.21
N ASN A 186 12.44 -11.65 43.68
CA ASN A 186 12.81 -10.24 43.59
C ASN A 186 13.26 -9.62 44.94
N GLY A 187 14.28 -8.76 44.91
CA GLY A 187 14.83 -8.09 46.09
C GLY A 187 15.74 -6.92 45.77
N ASN A 188 15.12 -5.74 45.63
CA ASN A 188 15.57 -4.38 45.99
C ASN A 188 17.06 -3.99 45.94
N GLY A 189 17.33 -2.93 45.17
CA GLY A 189 18.52 -2.09 45.28
C GLY A 189 18.29 -0.71 44.67
N VAL A 190 17.48 0.12 45.32
CA VAL A 190 17.24 1.53 44.99
C VAL A 190 18.49 2.37 45.27
N ARG A 191 18.90 3.24 44.33
CA ARG A 191 19.35 4.61 44.66
C ARG A 191 19.33 5.55 43.44
N ALA A 192 18.57 6.64 43.62
CA ALA A 192 18.44 7.83 42.78
C ALA A 192 19.75 8.68 42.80
N ASN A 193 20.02 9.64 41.91
CA ASN A 193 19.27 10.86 41.60
C ASN A 193 19.85 11.55 40.34
N GLY A 194 19.01 12.23 39.56
CA GLY A 194 19.39 13.19 38.53
C GLY A 194 18.36 14.32 38.49
N HIS A 195 18.73 15.46 39.06
CA HIS A 195 17.93 16.64 39.37
C HIS A 195 17.64 17.47 38.10
N ALA A 196 16.38 17.84 37.87
CA ALA A 196 15.99 18.94 36.98
C ALA A 196 15.35 20.05 37.81
N THR A 197 15.78 21.29 37.61
CA THR A 197 15.30 22.47 38.35
C THR A 197 14.80 23.52 37.36
N GLN A 198 13.50 23.83 37.49
CA GLN A 198 12.79 25.13 37.44
C GLN A 198 13.30 26.21 36.46
N ARG A 199 12.44 26.88 35.71
CA ARG A 199 11.17 27.54 36.10
C ARG A 199 10.10 27.46 35.02
#